data_AF-A0A9W8B8P9-F1
#
_entry.id   AF-A0A9W8B8P9-F1
#
_cell.length_a   1.000
_cell.length_b   1.000
_cell.length_c   1.000
_cell.angle_alpha   90.00
_cell.angle_beta   90.00
_cell.angle_gamma   90.00
#
_symmetry.space_group_name_H-M   'P 1'
#
loop_
_entity.id
_entity.type
_entity.pdbx_description
1 polymer ?
#
loop_
_entity_poly.entity_id
_entity_poly.type
_entity_poly.pdbx_seq_one_letter_code
_entity_poly.pdbx_strand_id
1 'polypeptide(L)'
;MTYQRYVPPINFGYVEETLYRSGQPNELNYPFLERLGLKHIIWLAPEEPSQSFLNFTDDQEIEVHHLGVFDAANAWEPVTEDIVLQALELILEPANHPMAIMCNLGRHRTGTVVGCLRKLQRWNLAATFEEYRRYAGQKVRLLNEQFIELFDTDLVRVPVSKPKWL
;
A
#
# COMPACT_ATOMS: atom_id res chain seq x y z
N MET A 1 16.60 26.15 20.01
CA MET A 1 16.47 24.85 19.32
C MET A 1 14.98 24.55 19.17
N THR A 2 14.45 24.67 17.96
CA THR A 2 13.06 24.33 17.64
C THR A 2 12.96 22.81 17.48
N TYR A 3 12.15 22.15 18.30
CA TYR A 3 11.87 20.71 18.16
C TYR A 3 10.98 20.49 16.95
N GLN A 4 11.51 19.83 15.92
CA GLN A 4 10.71 19.39 14.78
C GLN A 4 9.95 18.12 15.16
N ARG A 5 8.62 18.21 15.20
CA ARG A 5 7.74 17.06 15.47
C ARG A 5 7.47 16.33 14.17
N TYR A 6 7.75 15.03 14.15
CA TYR A 6 7.41 14.15 13.04
C TYR A 6 6.11 13.43 13.36
N VAL A 7 5.11 13.58 12.49
CA VAL A 7 3.79 12.97 12.68
C VAL A 7 3.55 11.98 11.55
N PRO A 8 3.52 10.67 11.81
CA PRO A 8 3.25 9.70 10.76
C PRO A 8 1.84 9.89 10.19
N PRO A 9 1.60 9.53 8.91
CA PRO A 9 0.28 9.59 8.32
C PRO A 9 -0.71 8.65 9.02
N ILE A 10 -2.01 8.85 8.74
CA ILE A 10 -3.05 7.96 9.24
C ILE A 10 -2.77 6.51 8.81
N ASN A 11 -2.97 5.56 9.72
CA ASN A 11 -2.77 4.13 9.44
C ASN A 11 -1.38 3.79 8.89
N PHE A 12 -0.36 4.60 9.20
CA PHE A 12 1.02 4.29 8.85
C PHE A 12 1.45 2.96 9.45
N GLY A 13 2.20 2.17 8.68
CA GLY A 13 2.72 0.89 9.10
C GLY A 13 3.96 0.49 8.32
N TYR A 14 4.83 -0.26 9.00
CA TYR A 14 5.92 -0.98 8.37
C TYR A 14 5.39 -2.32 7.85
N VAL A 15 5.50 -2.57 6.56
CA VAL A 15 5.07 -3.84 5.96
C VAL A 15 6.26 -4.79 5.91
N GLU A 16 7.36 -4.35 5.30
CA GLU A 16 8.62 -5.08 5.17
C GLU A 16 9.80 -4.10 5.08
N GLU A 17 11.02 -4.63 4.97
CA GLU A 17 12.23 -3.83 4.76
C GLU A 17 12.06 -2.86 3.58
N THR A 18 12.05 -1.55 3.90
CA THR A 18 11.85 -0.45 2.96
C THR A 18 10.50 -0.46 2.21
N LEU A 19 9.49 -1.14 2.76
CA LEU A 19 8.12 -1.16 2.27
C LEU A 19 7.16 -0.71 3.36
N TYR A 20 6.42 0.37 3.09
CA TYR A 20 5.51 0.99 4.04
C TYR A 20 4.07 0.96 3.54
N ARG A 21 3.14 1.25 4.45
CA ARG A 21 1.72 1.48 4.13
C ARG A 21 1.20 2.71 4.86
N SER A 22 0.20 3.38 4.30
CA SER A 22 -0.58 4.39 5.02
C SER A 22 -1.89 4.73 4.31
N GLY A 23 -2.71 5.57 4.94
CA GLY A 23 -3.67 6.41 4.22
C GLY A 23 -3.01 7.61 3.57
N GLN A 24 -3.82 8.48 2.94
CA GLN A 24 -3.32 9.69 2.30
C GLN A 24 -2.73 10.64 3.35
N PRO A 25 -1.47 11.06 3.19
CA PRO A 25 -0.85 12.04 4.07
C PRO A 25 -1.41 13.44 3.81
N ASN A 26 -1.19 14.33 4.78
CA ASN A 26 -1.34 15.78 4.63
C ASN A 26 -0.04 16.49 5.05
N GLU A 27 -0.04 17.82 4.98
CA GLU A 27 1.13 18.67 5.25
C GLU A 27 1.80 18.43 6.61
N LEU A 28 1.03 18.01 7.63
CA LEU A 28 1.59 17.68 8.94
C LEU A 28 2.47 16.41 8.90
N ASN A 29 2.25 15.55 7.90
CA ASN A 29 2.93 14.27 7.75
C ASN A 29 4.14 14.33 6.83
N TYR A 30 4.23 15.31 5.94
CA TYR A 30 5.29 15.40 4.93
C TYR A 30 6.70 15.39 5.55
N PRO A 31 7.01 16.12 6.64
CA PRO A 31 8.33 16.04 7.26
C PRO A 31 8.70 14.63 7.74
N PHE A 32 7.71 13.81 8.11
CA PHE A 32 7.95 12.40 8.47
C PHE A 32 8.24 11.55 7.22
N LEU A 33 7.49 11.76 6.13
CA LEU A 33 7.67 11.02 4.89
C LEU A 33 9.01 11.32 4.21
N GLU A 34 9.50 12.56 4.27
CA GLU A 34 10.84 12.95 3.81
C GLU A 34 11.94 12.08 4.43
N ARG A 35 11.76 11.67 5.70
CA ARG A 35 12.73 10.83 6.41
C ARG A 35 12.77 9.39 5.92
N LEU A 36 11.72 8.93 5.23
CA LEU A 36 11.68 7.58 4.67
C LEU A 36 12.46 7.48 3.36
N GLY A 37 12.73 8.61 2.67
CA GLY A 37 13.41 8.62 1.38
C GLY A 37 12.69 7.76 0.35
N LEU A 38 11.35 7.87 0.31
CA LEU A 38 10.53 7.12 -0.65
C LEU A 38 10.95 7.50 -2.07
N LYS A 39 10.98 6.52 -2.96
CA LYS A 39 11.16 6.71 -4.41
C LYS A 39 9.86 6.50 -5.18
N HIS A 40 9.03 5.56 -4.71
CA HIS A 40 7.79 5.22 -5.36
C HIS A 40 6.63 5.12 -4.37
N ILE A 41 5.43 5.48 -4.83
CA ILE A 41 4.17 5.30 -4.10
C ILE A 41 3.18 4.59 -5.01
N ILE A 42 2.55 3.52 -4.50
CA ILE A 42 1.41 2.89 -5.16
C ILE A 42 0.14 3.51 -4.60
N TRP A 43 -0.62 4.19 -5.46
CA TRP A 43 -1.90 4.78 -5.12
C TRP A 43 -3.07 3.93 -5.63
N LEU A 44 -3.85 3.41 -4.69
CA LEU A 44 -4.91 2.43 -4.94
C LEU A 44 -6.32 3.03 -4.89
N ALA A 45 -6.50 4.32 -4.62
CA ALA A 45 -7.84 4.91 -4.69
C ALA A 45 -8.21 5.25 -6.14
N PRO A 46 -9.46 5.07 -6.60
CA PRO A 46 -9.91 5.54 -7.91
C PRO A 46 -9.88 7.05 -8.05
N GLU A 47 -10.09 7.75 -6.93
CA GLU A 47 -9.98 9.20 -6.90
C GLU A 47 -8.52 9.62 -6.99
N GLU A 48 -8.24 10.70 -7.70
CA GLU A 48 -6.93 11.33 -7.68
C GLU A 48 -6.53 11.75 -6.26
N PRO A 49 -5.25 11.63 -5.88
CA PRO A 49 -4.77 12.16 -4.61
C PRO A 49 -4.96 13.68 -4.54
N SER A 50 -4.89 14.27 -3.33
CA SER A 50 -5.02 15.72 -3.21
C SER A 50 -3.88 16.45 -3.91
N GLN A 51 -4.15 17.63 -4.46
CA GLN A 51 -3.12 18.43 -5.13
C GLN A 51 -1.92 18.74 -4.22
N SER A 52 -2.15 19.00 -2.93
CA SER A 52 -1.07 19.22 -1.96
C SER A 52 -0.16 17.99 -1.84
N PHE A 53 -0.72 16.78 -1.90
CA PHE A 53 0.06 15.55 -1.85
C PHE A 53 0.79 15.28 -3.16
N LEU A 54 0.17 15.55 -4.31
CA LEU A 54 0.82 15.46 -5.62
C LEU A 54 2.00 16.44 -5.74
N ASN A 55 1.84 17.68 -5.26
CA ASN A 55 2.92 18.66 -5.22
C ASN A 55 4.07 18.16 -4.33
N PHE A 56 3.77 17.60 -3.16
CA PHE A 56 4.79 17.02 -2.29
C PHE A 56 5.55 15.87 -2.97
N THR A 57 4.85 14.99 -3.71
CA THR A 57 5.53 13.89 -4.42
C THR A 57 6.41 14.41 -5.55
N ASP A 58 5.99 15.46 -6.26
CA ASP A 58 6.78 16.12 -7.29
C ASP A 58 8.04 16.77 -6.70
N ASP A 59 7.88 17.54 -5.60
CA ASP A 59 8.97 18.20 -4.88
C ASP A 59 10.00 17.22 -4.30
N GLN A 60 9.59 15.98 -4.02
CA GLN A 60 10.46 14.92 -3.48
C GLN A 60 10.93 13.92 -4.55
N GLU A 61 10.61 14.15 -5.82
CA GLU A 61 10.95 13.26 -6.95
C GLU A 61 10.43 11.82 -6.73
N ILE A 62 9.25 11.69 -6.12
CA ILE A 62 8.59 10.42 -5.86
C ILE A 62 7.67 10.09 -7.04
N GLU A 63 7.90 8.93 -7.67
CA GLU A 63 7.02 8.45 -8.73
C GLU A 63 5.74 7.81 -8.14
N VAL A 64 4.58 8.31 -8.56
CA VAL A 64 3.27 7.82 -8.11
C VAL A 64 2.66 6.90 -9.16
N HIS A 65 2.49 5.62 -8.80
CA HIS A 65 1.82 4.60 -9.60
C HIS A 65 0.32 4.58 -9.26
N HIS A 66 -0.50 5.27 -10.03
CA HIS A 66 -1.95 5.34 -9.83
C HIS A 66 -2.66 4.12 -10.45
N LEU A 67 -2.84 3.05 -9.66
CA LEU A 67 -3.48 1.81 -10.12
C LEU A 67 -5.00 1.78 -9.90
N GLY A 68 -5.53 2.65 -9.04
CA GLY A 68 -6.97 2.69 -8.70
C GLY A 68 -7.89 3.22 -9.81
N VAL A 69 -7.37 3.90 -10.84
CA VAL A 69 -8.16 4.56 -11.90
C VAL A 69 -9.14 3.61 -12.59
N PHE A 70 -8.78 2.33 -12.71
CA PHE A 70 -9.57 1.31 -13.40
C PHE A 70 -10.80 0.82 -12.62
N ASP A 71 -10.94 1.23 -11.35
CA ASP A 71 -11.94 0.73 -10.40
C ASP A 71 -13.06 1.77 -10.12
N ALA A 72 -13.21 2.77 -11.01
CA ALA A 72 -14.13 3.91 -10.85
C ALA A 72 -15.62 3.54 -10.80
N ALA A 73 -15.99 2.29 -11.08
CA ALA A 73 -17.39 1.87 -11.13
C ALA A 73 -18.00 1.63 -9.74
N ASN A 74 -17.25 1.15 -8.73
CA ASN A 74 -17.82 0.75 -7.43
C ASN A 74 -16.83 0.87 -6.26
N ALA A 75 -16.84 2.01 -5.54
CA ALA A 75 -16.01 2.23 -4.34
C ALA A 75 -16.23 1.24 -3.17
N TRP A 76 -17.23 0.37 -3.26
CA TRP A 76 -17.58 -0.64 -2.26
C TRP A 76 -16.93 -2.01 -2.54
N GLU A 77 -16.53 -2.27 -3.78
CA GLU A 77 -15.93 -3.54 -4.18
C GLU A 77 -14.43 -3.59 -3.78
N PRO A 78 -13.89 -4.80 -3.52
CA PRO A 78 -12.45 -4.98 -3.40
C PRO A 78 -11.73 -4.56 -4.69
N VAL A 79 -10.43 -4.25 -4.58
CA VAL A 79 -9.58 -4.09 -5.77
C VAL A 79 -9.66 -5.31 -6.68
N THR A 80 -9.54 -5.10 -7.98
CA THR A 80 -9.50 -6.20 -8.96
C THR A 80 -8.21 -7.01 -8.83
N GLU A 81 -8.24 -8.25 -9.32
CA GLU A 81 -7.06 -9.12 -9.38
C GLU A 81 -5.91 -8.49 -10.18
N ASP A 82 -6.23 -7.85 -11.31
CA ASP A 82 -5.26 -7.13 -12.15
C ASP A 82 -4.54 -6.01 -11.40
N ILE A 83 -5.25 -5.26 -10.54
CA ILE A 83 -4.65 -4.20 -9.71
C ILE A 83 -3.70 -4.82 -8.68
N VAL A 84 -4.09 -5.94 -8.07
CA VAL A 84 -3.24 -6.63 -7.10
C VAL A 84 -1.98 -7.20 -7.77
N LEU A 85 -2.11 -7.79 -8.96
CA LEU A 85 -0.97 -8.31 -9.72
C LEU A 85 0.02 -7.21 -10.10
N GLN A 86 -0.47 -6.08 -10.63
CA GLN A 86 0.36 -4.91 -10.95
C GLN A 86 1.04 -4.32 -9.70
N ALA A 87 0.30 -4.22 -8.58
CA ALA A 87 0.87 -3.72 -7.34
C ALA A 87 1.97 -4.66 -6.82
N LEU A 88 1.77 -5.98 -6.88
CA LEU A 88 2.77 -6.97 -6.48
C LEU A 88 3.99 -6.93 -7.41
N GLU A 89 3.81 -6.77 -8.73
CA GLU A 89 4.93 -6.62 -9.66
C GLU A 89 5.84 -5.43 -9.27
N LEU A 90 5.24 -4.27 -8.95
CA LEU A 90 5.97 -3.10 -8.47
C LEU A 90 6.65 -3.34 -7.10
N ILE A 91 5.96 -4.00 -6.17
CA ILE A 91 6.46 -4.30 -4.82
C ILE A 91 7.62 -5.32 -4.85
N LEU A 92 7.63 -6.22 -5.83
CA LEU A 92 8.66 -7.26 -5.92
C LEU A 92 9.91 -6.82 -6.70
N GLU A 93 9.94 -5.60 -7.23
CA GLU A 93 11.10 -5.04 -7.91
C GLU A 93 11.97 -4.24 -6.91
N PRO A 94 13.15 -4.73 -6.51
CA PRO A 94 13.99 -4.03 -5.52
C PRO A 94 14.40 -2.62 -5.92
N ALA A 95 14.49 -2.34 -7.22
CA ALA A 95 14.83 -1.01 -7.71
C ALA A 95 13.81 0.06 -7.25
N ASN A 96 12.56 -0.33 -7.02
CA ASN A 96 11.47 0.55 -6.59
C ASN A 96 11.54 0.94 -5.10
N HIS A 97 12.45 0.36 -4.32
CA HIS A 97 12.53 0.64 -2.89
C HIS A 97 13.46 1.83 -2.55
N PRO A 98 13.16 2.60 -1.49
CA PRO A 98 12.01 2.47 -0.58
C PRO A 98 10.68 2.94 -1.17
N MET A 99 9.57 2.27 -0.82
CA MET A 99 8.24 2.59 -1.36
C MET A 99 7.10 2.48 -0.35
N ALA A 100 5.95 3.04 -0.68
CA ALA A 100 4.75 2.95 0.15
C ALA A 100 3.49 2.60 -0.64
N ILE A 101 2.61 1.81 -0.02
CA ILE A 101 1.30 1.43 -0.55
C ILE A 101 0.23 2.28 0.13
N MET A 102 -0.55 3.03 -0.64
CA MET A 102 -1.50 3.99 -0.10
C MET A 102 -2.87 3.91 -0.78
N CYS A 103 -3.90 4.26 -0.01
CA CYS A 103 -5.21 4.65 -0.51
C CYS A 103 -5.75 5.75 0.41
N ASN A 104 -7.01 6.17 0.27
CA ASN A 104 -7.57 7.26 1.09
C ASN A 104 -7.32 7.09 2.60
N LEU A 105 -7.62 5.91 3.17
CA LEU A 105 -7.48 5.65 4.62
C LEU A 105 -6.47 4.53 4.96
N GLY A 106 -5.83 3.93 3.96
CA GLY A 106 -4.90 2.82 4.18
C GLY A 106 -5.54 1.57 4.79
N ARG A 107 -6.85 1.36 4.57
CA ARG A 107 -7.65 0.28 5.16
C ARG A 107 -7.87 -0.86 4.18
N HIS A 108 -8.90 -0.74 3.33
CA HIS A 108 -9.42 -1.84 2.52
C HIS A 108 -8.51 -2.18 1.34
N ARG A 109 -8.31 -1.24 0.41
CA ARG A 109 -7.52 -1.48 -0.82
C ARG A 109 -6.06 -1.79 -0.52
N THR A 110 -5.41 -0.93 0.28
CA THR A 110 -4.06 -1.17 0.82
C THR A 110 -3.99 -2.48 1.61
N GLY A 111 -4.99 -2.78 2.45
CA GLY A 111 -5.04 -4.00 3.24
C GLY A 111 -5.19 -5.26 2.39
N THR A 112 -5.93 -5.21 1.29
CA THR A 112 -6.07 -6.33 0.34
C THR A 112 -4.74 -6.61 -0.35
N VAL A 113 -4.06 -5.60 -0.88
CA VAL A 113 -2.74 -5.79 -1.52
C VAL A 113 -1.73 -6.34 -0.51
N VAL A 114 -1.65 -5.76 0.69
CA VAL A 114 -0.75 -6.26 1.75
C VAL A 114 -1.14 -7.69 2.16
N GLY A 115 -2.43 -8.01 2.26
CA GLY A 115 -2.88 -9.36 2.57
C GLY A 115 -2.50 -10.39 1.51
N CYS A 116 -2.59 -10.03 0.23
CA CYS A 116 -2.15 -10.88 -0.88
C CYS A 116 -0.62 -11.05 -0.88
N LEU A 117 0.13 -9.99 -0.52
CA LEU A 117 1.57 -10.10 -0.28
C LEU A 117 1.89 -11.08 0.85
N ARG A 118 1.18 -11.02 1.99
CA ARG A 118 1.37 -11.99 3.10
C ARG A 118 1.09 -13.42 2.66
N LYS A 119 0.06 -13.62 1.84
CA LYS A 119 -0.26 -14.93 1.27
C LYS A 119 0.87 -15.43 0.35
N LEU A 120 1.45 -14.55 -0.48
CA LEU A 120 2.61 -14.86 -1.31
C LEU A 120 3.85 -15.22 -0.46
N GLN A 121 4.04 -14.53 0.67
CA GLN A 121 5.06 -14.84 1.69
C GLN A 121 4.74 -16.11 2.50
N ARG A 122 3.70 -16.87 2.13
CA ARG A 122 3.24 -18.11 2.79
C ARG A 122 2.85 -17.93 4.26
N TRP A 123 2.38 -16.75 4.64
CA TRP A 123 1.71 -16.58 5.93
C TRP A 123 0.43 -17.41 5.97
N ASN A 124 0.08 -17.92 7.15
CA ASN A 124 -1.21 -18.56 7.34
C ASN A 124 -2.34 -17.53 7.30
N LEU A 125 -3.53 -17.93 6.84
CA LEU A 125 -4.67 -17.02 6.66
C LEU A 125 -5.11 -16.34 7.97
N ALA A 126 -5.00 -17.02 9.12
CA ALA A 126 -5.37 -16.42 10.40
C ALA A 126 -4.47 -15.21 10.73
N ALA A 127 -3.15 -15.33 10.56
CA ALA A 127 -2.22 -14.22 10.75
C ALA A 127 -2.44 -13.09 9.74
N THR A 128 -2.68 -13.44 8.48
CA THR A 128 -2.98 -12.46 7.41
C THR A 128 -4.25 -11.67 7.72
N PHE A 129 -5.33 -12.33 8.12
CA PHE A 129 -6.59 -11.64 8.45
C PHE A 129 -6.48 -10.82 9.73
N GLU A 130 -5.73 -11.27 10.74
CA GLU A 130 -5.49 -10.47 11.94
C GLU A 130 -4.72 -9.18 11.62
N GLU A 131 -3.72 -9.21 10.72
CA GLU A 131 -3.05 -7.99 10.25
C GLU A 131 -4.03 -7.08 9.50
N TYR A 132 -4.81 -7.61 8.57
CA TYR A 132 -5.82 -6.86 7.84
C TYR A 132 -6.82 -6.17 8.79
N ARG A 133 -7.39 -6.92 9.74
CA ARG A 133 -8.37 -6.42 10.71
C ARG A 133 -7.81 -5.31 11.58
N ARG A 134 -6.55 -5.43 12.00
CA ARG A 134 -5.87 -4.41 12.80
C ARG A 134 -5.84 -3.06 12.10
N TYR A 135 -5.56 -3.03 10.79
CA TYR A 135 -5.54 -1.79 10.01
C TYR A 135 -6.93 -1.32 9.58
N ALA A 136 -7.86 -2.24 9.31
CA ALA A 136 -9.24 -1.89 8.96
C ALA A 136 -10.05 -1.34 10.16
N GLY A 137 -9.69 -1.75 11.38
CA GLY A 137 -10.34 -1.35 12.62
C GLY A 137 -11.81 -1.74 12.65
N GLN A 138 -12.70 -0.84 13.07
CA GLN A 138 -14.14 -1.10 13.12
C GLN A 138 -14.82 -1.21 11.74
N LYS A 139 -14.07 -1.03 10.64
CA LYS A 139 -14.59 -1.04 9.27
C LYS A 139 -14.16 -2.27 8.49
N VAL A 140 -13.84 -3.38 9.15
CA VAL A 140 -13.54 -4.67 8.50
C VAL A 140 -14.63 -5.04 7.49
N ARG A 141 -14.22 -5.56 6.33
CA ARG A 141 -15.11 -6.04 5.28
C ARG A 141 -14.77 -7.49 4.96
N LEU A 142 -15.74 -8.39 5.10
CA LEU A 142 -15.57 -9.81 4.82
C LEU A 142 -15.16 -10.07 3.36
N LEU A 143 -15.68 -9.28 2.42
CA LEU A 143 -15.34 -9.39 1.00
C LEU A 143 -13.84 -9.22 0.72
N ASN A 144 -13.15 -8.38 1.50
CA ASN A 144 -11.70 -8.22 1.36
C ASN A 144 -10.93 -9.43 1.92
N GLU A 145 -11.39 -10.04 3.02
CA GLU A 145 -10.81 -11.28 3.55
C GLU A 145 -11.02 -12.44 2.57
N GLN A 146 -12.23 -12.57 2.03
CA GLN A 146 -12.55 -13.56 1.01
C GLN A 146 -11.72 -13.37 -0.26
N PHE A 147 -11.50 -12.13 -0.70
CA PHE A 147 -10.60 -11.85 -1.82
C PHE A 147 -9.18 -12.36 -1.53
N ILE A 148 -8.62 -12.01 -0.37
CA ILE A 148 -7.27 -12.47 0.02
C ILE A 148 -7.22 -14.00 0.08
N GLU A 149 -8.25 -14.65 0.62
CA GLU A 149 -8.37 -16.11 0.68
C GLU A 149 -8.32 -16.75 -0.70
N LEU A 150 -9.04 -16.19 -1.67
CA LEU A 150 -9.23 -16.77 -3.00
C LEU A 150 -8.16 -16.35 -4.01
N PHE A 151 -7.39 -15.28 -3.76
CA PHE A 151 -6.37 -14.78 -4.68
C PHE A 151 -5.35 -15.85 -5.06
N ASP A 152 -5.20 -16.15 -6.35
CA ASP A 152 -4.25 -17.17 -6.81
C ASP A 152 -2.83 -16.59 -6.89
N THR A 153 -1.95 -17.05 -5.99
CA THR A 153 -0.56 -16.58 -5.92
C THR A 153 0.30 -17.08 -7.09
N ASP A 154 -0.14 -18.13 -7.79
CA ASP A 154 0.62 -18.69 -8.91
C ASP A 154 0.60 -17.76 -10.15
N LEU A 155 -0.33 -16.80 -10.18
CA LEU A 155 -0.38 -15.74 -11.17
C LEU A 155 0.71 -14.67 -10.98
N VAL A 156 1.33 -14.61 -9.81
CA VAL A 156 2.33 -13.58 -9.48
C VAL A 156 3.66 -13.91 -10.15
N ARG A 157 4.13 -13.01 -11.02
CA ARG A 157 5.45 -13.14 -11.65
C ARG A 157 6.55 -12.69 -10.68
N VAL A 158 7.20 -13.64 -10.04
CA VAL A 158 8.30 -13.35 -9.10
C VAL A 158 9.62 -13.12 -9.86
N PRO A 159 10.28 -11.95 -9.72
CA PRO A 159 11.55 -11.68 -10.39
C PRO A 159 12.70 -12.47 -9.77
N VAL A 160 13.75 -12.71 -10.55
CA VAL A 160 14.97 -13.38 -10.07
C VAL A 160 15.64 -12.57 -8.97
N SER A 161 15.60 -11.25 -9.10
CA SER A 161 16.16 -10.26 -8.17
C SER A 161 15.27 -9.96 -6.96
N LYS A 162 14.22 -10.74 -6.67
CA LYS A 162 13.24 -10.45 -5.60
C LYS A 162 13.84 -9.98 -4.25
N PRO A 163 13.08 -9.19 -3.46
CA PRO A 163 13.46 -8.82 -2.11
C PRO A 163 13.76 -10.03 -1.21
N LYS A 164 14.67 -9.85 -0.24
CA LYS A 164 15.13 -10.94 0.65
C LYS A 164 14.06 -11.45 1.62
N TRP A 165 13.03 -10.64 1.88
CA TRP A 165 11.92 -10.98 2.77
C TRP A 165 10.83 -11.82 2.08
N LEU A 166 11.00 -12.14 0.79
CA LEU A 166 10.14 -13.04 0.02
C LEU A 166 10.77 -14.44 -0.11
#